data_AF-A0A1V6RI56-F1
#
_entry.id   AF-A0A1V6RI56-F1
#
_cell.length_a   1.000
_cell.length_b   1.000
_cell.length_c   1.000
_cell.angle_alpha   90.00
_cell.angle_beta   90.00
_cell.angle_gamma   90.00
#
_symmetry.space_group_name_H-M   'P 1'
#
loop_
_entity.id
_entity.type
_entity.pdbx_description
1 polymer ?
#
loop_
_entity_poly.entity_id
_entity_poly.type
_entity_poly.pdbx_seq_one_letter_code
_entity_poly.pdbx_strand_id
1 'polypeptide(L)'
;MSSELHAPEALHAALTALGNTLGDEKYALVGGSACTALGSERATQDIDFVVLRGQTPAVRQLLRDSPDFEVQAKTYHTWYRGAEPVDIEILAPPALFREKSLTKQPK
;
A
#
# COMPACT_ATOMS: atom_id res chain seq x y z
N MET A 1 3.83 13.92 -15.09
CA MET A 1 4.37 13.69 -13.74
C MET A 1 5.62 12.87 -13.93
N SER A 2 6.75 13.36 -13.44
CA SER A 2 8.08 12.80 -13.66
C SER A 2 8.12 11.37 -13.15
N SER A 3 8.50 10.41 -14.00
CA SER A 3 8.67 9.01 -13.61
C SER A 3 10.01 8.87 -12.86
N GLU A 4 10.11 9.48 -11.69
CA GLU A 4 11.33 9.44 -10.89
C GLU A 4 11.38 8.12 -10.15
N LEU A 5 12.49 7.42 -10.37
CA LEU A 5 12.77 6.17 -9.68
C LEU A 5 13.26 6.52 -8.29
N HIS A 6 12.66 5.91 -7.27
CA HIS A 6 13.10 6.13 -5.90
C HIS A 6 14.33 5.28 -5.57
N ALA A 7 15.18 5.83 -4.72
CA ALA A 7 16.26 5.07 -4.11
C ALA A 7 15.68 3.95 -3.21
N PRO A 8 16.33 2.78 -3.10
CA PRO A 8 15.85 1.70 -2.25
C PRO A 8 15.59 2.13 -0.80
N GLU A 9 16.39 3.05 -0.26
CA GLU A 9 16.26 3.54 1.11
C GLU A 9 14.93 4.28 1.35
N ALA A 10 14.52 5.14 0.41
CA ALA A 10 13.25 5.86 0.47
C ALA A 10 12.07 4.89 0.42
N LEU A 11 12.15 3.89 -0.47
CA LEU A 11 11.15 2.84 -0.60
C LEU A 11 11.05 2.00 0.67
N HIS A 12 12.17 1.63 1.29
CA HIS A 12 12.19 0.88 2.53
C HIS A 12 11.58 1.67 3.70
N ALA A 13 11.87 2.97 3.79
CA ALA A 13 11.25 3.84 4.80
C ALA A 13 9.74 3.92 4.61
N ALA A 14 9.27 4.15 3.38
CA ALA A 14 7.86 4.21 3.05
C ALA A 14 7.14 2.86 3.28
N LEU A 15 7.75 1.72 2.90
CA LEU A 15 7.24 0.38 3.16
C LEU A 15 7.10 0.10 4.66
N THR A 16 8.06 0.56 5.46
CA THR A 16 8.04 0.42 6.92
C THR A 16 6.90 1.24 7.52
N ALA A 17 6.76 2.50 7.11
CA ALA A 17 5.67 3.37 7.56
C ALA A 17 4.30 2.80 7.18
N LEU A 18 4.19 2.22 5.98
CA LEU A 18 2.96 1.59 5.50
C LEU A 18 2.61 0.37 6.37
N GLY A 19 3.57 -0.52 6.62
CA GLY A 19 3.37 -1.68 7.49
C GLY A 19 2.93 -1.27 8.91
N ASN A 20 3.59 -0.26 9.49
CA ASN A 20 3.23 0.25 10.82
C ASN A 20 1.83 0.86 10.86
N THR A 21 1.42 1.58 9.81
CA THR A 21 0.10 2.22 9.73
C THR A 21 -1.02 1.22 9.50
N LEU A 22 -0.78 0.17 8.71
CA LEU A 22 -1.77 -0.87 8.44
C LEU A 22 -1.90 -1.87 9.60
N GLY A 23 -0.84 -2.10 10.38
CA GLY A 23 -0.87 -2.98 11.54
C GLY A 23 -1.36 -4.39 11.20
N ASP A 24 -2.43 -4.82 11.84
CA ASP A 24 -3.03 -6.15 11.67
C ASP A 24 -3.98 -6.26 10.45
N GLU A 25 -4.13 -5.19 9.65
CA GLU A 25 -4.97 -5.25 8.44
C GLU A 25 -4.45 -6.25 7.42
N LYS A 26 -5.37 -6.86 6.67
CA LYS A 26 -5.02 -7.84 5.64
C LYS A 26 -4.79 -7.14 4.30
N TYR A 27 -3.54 -7.10 3.89
CA TYR A 27 -3.12 -6.54 2.61
C TYR A 27 -2.04 -7.40 1.95
N ALA A 28 -1.74 -7.10 0.69
CA ALA A 28 -0.59 -7.66 0.00
C ALA A 28 0.10 -6.56 -0.83
N LEU A 29 1.42 -6.49 -0.72
CA LEU A 29 2.24 -5.70 -1.64
C LEU A 29 2.23 -6.37 -3.02
N VAL A 30 2.17 -5.57 -4.08
CA VAL A 30 2.23 -6.04 -5.47
C VAL A 30 3.18 -5.16 -6.27
N GLY A 31 3.46 -5.54 -7.52
CA GLY A 31 4.31 -4.72 -8.39
C GLY A 31 5.79 -4.69 -7.98
N GLY A 32 6.48 -3.59 -8.35
CA GLY A 32 7.92 -3.43 -8.13
C GLY A 32 8.29 -3.26 -6.65
N SER A 33 7.39 -2.65 -5.86
CA SER A 33 7.59 -2.47 -4.42
C SER A 33 7.63 -3.79 -3.66
N ALA A 34 6.84 -4.79 -4.09
CA ALA A 34 6.89 -6.12 -3.51
C ALA A 34 8.26 -6.79 -3.73
N CYS A 35 8.86 -6.63 -4.92
CA CYS A 35 10.22 -7.11 -5.17
C CYS A 35 11.24 -6.39 -4.30
N THR A 36 11.10 -5.07 -4.14
CA THR A 36 11.97 -4.26 -3.28
C THR A 36 11.90 -4.70 -1.82
N ALA A 37 10.68 -4.96 -1.31
CA ALA A 37 10.47 -5.50 0.03
C ALA A 37 11.15 -6.86 0.26
N LEU A 38 11.37 -7.63 -0.81
CA LEU A 38 12.09 -8.90 -0.80
C LEU A 38 13.61 -8.78 -1.05
N GLY A 39 14.15 -7.55 -1.09
CA GLY A 39 15.58 -7.28 -1.24
C GLY A 39 16.06 -7.05 -2.67
N SER A 40 15.16 -6.83 -3.62
CA SER A 40 15.56 -6.42 -4.98
C SER A 40 16.11 -5.00 -4.98
N GLU A 41 17.28 -4.79 -5.59
CA GLU A 41 17.88 -3.46 -5.81
C GLU A 41 17.29 -2.72 -7.03
N ARG A 42 16.39 -3.36 -7.78
CA ARG A 42 15.70 -2.70 -8.90
C ARG A 42 14.90 -1.52 -8.38
N ALA A 43 15.20 -0.33 -8.91
CA ALA A 43 14.44 0.87 -8.59
C ALA A 43 12.98 0.76 -9.06
N THR A 44 12.06 1.28 -8.24
CA THR A 44 10.61 1.35 -8.50
C THR A 44 10.10 2.75 -8.22
N GLN A 45 8.94 3.09 -8.78
CA GLN A 45 8.40 4.45 -8.78
C GLN A 45 7.44 4.70 -7.62
N ASP A 46 6.79 3.65 -7.15
CA ASP A 46 5.66 3.73 -6.23
C ASP A 46 5.58 2.46 -5.37
N ILE A 47 4.70 2.52 -4.37
CA ILE A 47 4.30 1.37 -3.58
C ILE A 47 2.86 1.01 -3.89
N ASP A 48 2.71 -0.07 -4.65
CA ASP A 48 1.41 -0.69 -4.90
C ASP A 48 1.05 -1.73 -3.84
N PHE A 49 -0.19 -1.68 -3.38
CA PHE A 49 -0.74 -2.74 -2.54
C PHE A 49 -2.24 -2.96 -2.76
N VAL A 50 -2.70 -4.16 -2.41
CA VAL A 50 -4.11 -4.54 -2.46
C VAL A 50 -4.62 -4.83 -1.05
N VAL A 51 -5.91 -4.57 -0.83
CA VAL A 51 -6.61 -4.79 0.44
C VAL A 51 -7.84 -5.66 0.20
N LEU A 52 -8.40 -6.28 1.24
CA LEU A 52 -9.57 -7.13 1.06
C LEU A 52 -10.74 -6.34 0.47
N ARG A 53 -11.60 -7.05 -0.26
CA ARG A 53 -12.85 -6.51 -0.79
C ARG A 53 -13.63 -5.75 0.29
N GLY A 54 -13.90 -4.48 0.03
CA GLY A 54 -14.68 -3.62 0.91
C GLY A 54 -13.88 -2.90 1.99
N GLN A 55 -12.58 -3.20 2.16
CA GLN A 55 -11.73 -2.54 3.16
C GLN A 55 -11.06 -1.25 2.68
N THR A 56 -11.12 -0.92 1.38
CA THR A 56 -10.49 0.31 0.86
C THR A 56 -10.87 1.59 1.61
N PRO A 57 -12.15 1.84 1.99
CA PRO A 57 -12.49 3.03 2.77
C PRO A 57 -11.85 3.05 4.17
N ALA A 58 -11.81 1.90 4.85
CA ALA A 58 -11.22 1.77 6.18
C ALA A 58 -9.70 1.99 6.13
N VAL A 59 -9.01 1.34 5.19
CA VAL A 59 -7.57 1.52 4.99
C VAL A 59 -7.23 2.96 4.60
N ARG A 60 -8.04 3.60 3.75
CA ARG A 60 -7.85 5.03 3.44
C ARG A 60 -8.02 5.92 4.66
N GLN A 61 -8.85 5.54 5.63
CA GLN A 61 -8.99 6.28 6.87
C GLN A 61 -7.73 6.11 7.74
N LEU A 62 -7.20 4.89 7.87
CA LEU A 62 -5.93 4.65 8.57
C LEU A 62 -4.78 5.49 8.00
N LEU A 63 -4.68 5.56 6.66
CA LEU A 63 -3.68 6.41 6.00
C LEU A 63 -3.89 7.90 6.27
N ARG A 64 -5.14 8.38 6.38
CA ARG A 64 -5.41 9.79 6.74
C ARG A 64 -5.05 10.13 8.17
N ASP A 65 -5.27 9.18 9.08
CA ASP A 65 -5.07 9.36 10.51
C ASP A 65 -3.57 9.28 10.87
N SER A 66 -2.76 8.65 10.00
CA SER A 66 -1.32 8.56 10.16
C SER A 66 -0.63 9.88 9.77
N PRO A 67 0.33 10.38 10.60
CA PRO A 67 1.11 11.56 10.26
C PRO A 67 2.05 11.31 9.06
N ASP A 68 2.39 10.05 8.79
CA ASP A 68 3.36 9.65 7.77
C ASP A 68 2.82 9.78 6.34
N PHE A 69 1.50 9.92 6.16
CA PHE A 69 0.88 9.91 4.84
C PHE A 69 0.01 11.12 4.61
N GLU A 70 0.04 11.65 3.39
CA GLU A 70 -0.94 12.63 2.93
C GLU A 70 -1.91 11.98 1.98
N VAL A 71 -3.21 12.13 2.21
CA VAL A 71 -4.26 11.63 1.32
C VAL A 71 -5.08 12.81 0.81
N GLN A 72 -5.01 13.10 -0.49
CA GLN A 72 -5.81 14.16 -1.10
C GLN A 72 -7.31 13.82 -1.07
N ALA A 73 -8.14 14.77 -0.62
CA ALA A 73 -9.57 14.54 -0.39
C ALA A 73 -10.40 14.17 -1.63
N LYS A 74 -9.94 14.51 -2.85
CA LYS A 74 -10.72 14.32 -4.10
C LYS A 74 -10.17 13.22 -5.00
N THR A 75 -8.87 13.20 -5.20
CA THR A 75 -8.18 12.23 -6.06
C THR A 75 -7.85 10.95 -5.30
N TYR A 76 -7.80 11.03 -3.97
CA TYR A 76 -7.21 10.00 -3.10
C TYR A 76 -5.76 9.67 -3.44
N HIS A 77 -5.09 10.58 -4.15
CA HIS A 77 -3.67 10.51 -4.34
C HIS A 77 -3.02 10.52 -2.96
N THR A 78 -2.18 9.52 -2.72
CA THR A 78 -1.57 9.28 -1.42
C THR A 78 -0.07 9.23 -1.58
N TRP A 79 0.66 9.97 -0.75
CA TRP A 79 2.11 9.88 -0.70
C TRP A 79 2.60 9.79 0.74
N TYR A 80 3.72 9.09 0.89
CA TYR A 80 4.52 9.10 2.11
C TYR A 80 5.20 10.47 2.28
N ARG A 81 5.18 11.02 3.51
CA ARG A 81 5.74 12.35 3.85
C ARG A 81 7.19 12.29 4.35
N GLY A 82 7.96 11.31 3.91
CA GLY A 82 9.37 11.19 4.24
C GLY A 82 10.25 12.29 3.63
N ALA A 83 11.55 12.20 3.87
CA ALA A 83 12.54 13.09 3.25
C ALA A 83 12.49 13.03 1.71
N GLU A 84 12.19 11.85 1.18
CA GLU A 84 11.86 11.63 -0.22
C GLU A 84 10.42 11.09 -0.28
N PRO A 85 9.46 11.89 -0.76
CA PRO A 85 8.08 11.45 -0.90
C PRO A 85 7.95 10.30 -1.89
N VAL A 86 7.15 9.30 -1.55
CA VAL A 86 6.89 8.11 -2.39
C VAL A 86 5.39 7.96 -2.57
N ASP A 87 4.94 7.73 -3.80
CA ASP A 87 3.53 7.50 -4.10
C ASP A 87 3.07 6.14 -3.57
N ILE A 88 1.87 6.12 -2.97
CA ILE A 88 1.25 4.95 -2.35
C ILE A 88 -0.09 4.69 -3.03
N GLU A 89 -0.21 3.53 -3.67
CA GLU A 89 -1.39 3.18 -4.45
C GLU A 89 -2.13 1.95 -3.90
N ILE A 90 -3.42 2.13 -3.62
CA ILE A 90 -4.33 1.02 -3.35
C ILE A 90 -4.87 0.53 -4.70
N LEU A 91 -4.29 -0.53 -5.24
CA LEU A 91 -4.72 -1.15 -6.50
C LEU A 91 -5.99 -1.99 -6.25
N ALA A 92 -7.16 -1.39 -6.37
CA ALA A 92 -8.41 -2.14 -6.28
C ALA A 92 -8.82 -2.68 -7.66
N PRO A 93 -8.97 -4.00 -7.79
CA PRO A 93 -10.24 -4.52 -8.29
C PRO A 93 -10.94 -5.17 -7.09
N PRO A 94 -12.03 -4.56 -6.57
CA PRO A 94 -12.79 -5.10 -5.43
C PRO A 94 -13.27 -6.55 -5.60
N ALA A 95 -13.16 -7.13 -6.81
CA ALA A 95 -13.58 -8.49 -7.08
C ALA A 95 -12.55 -9.57 -6.68
N LEU A 96 -11.25 -9.27 -6.61
CA LEU A 96 -10.19 -10.29 -6.73
C LEU A 96 -9.49 -10.67 -5.42
N PHE A 97 -9.23 -9.72 -4.52
CA PHE A 97 -8.59 -10.04 -3.24
C PHE A 97 -9.63 -10.35 -2.16
N ARG A 98 -9.84 -11.65 -1.94
CA ARG A 98 -10.80 -12.19 -0.96
C ARG A 98 -10.06 -13.11 -0.01
N GLU A 99 -10.43 -13.07 1.26
CA GLU A 99 -10.10 -14.14 2.17
C GLU A 99 -10.94 -15.39 1.81
N LYS A 100 -10.41 -16.59 2.06
CA LYS A 100 -11.20 -17.83 1.90
C LYS A 100 -12.47 -17.69 2.73
N SER A 101 -13.63 -17.77 2.07
CA SER A 101 -14.89 -17.94 2.80
C SER A 101 -14.81 -19.28 3.54
N LEU A 102 -14.78 -19.25 4.87
CA LEU A 102 -15.09 -20.42 5.69
C LEU A 102 -16.59 -20.73 5.52
N THR A 103 -16.98 -21.22 4.34
CA THR A 103 -18.21 -21.98 4.21
C THR A 103 -17.98 -23.28 4.94
N LYS A 104 -18.50 -23.37 6.17
CA LYS A 104 -18.71 -24.66 6.84
C LYS A 104 -19.43 -25.56 5.84
N GLN A 105 -18.80 -26.67 5.45
CA GLN A 105 -19.50 -27.71 4.70
C GLN A 105 -20.65 -28.23 5.58
N PRO A 106 -21.90 -28.27 5.10
CA PRO A 106 -22.93 -29.01 5.80
C PRO A 106 -22.52 -30.48 5.82
N LYS A 107 -22.61 -31.09 7.01
CA LYS A 107 -22.46 -32.54 7.18
C LYS A 107 -23.57 -33.29 6.46
#